data_AF-A0A8J2RD45-F1
#
_entry.id   AF-A0A8J2RD45-F1
#
_cell.length_a   1.000
_cell.length_b   1.000
_cell.length_c   1.000
_cell.angle_alpha   90.00
_cell.angle_beta   90.00
_cell.angle_gamma   90.00
#
_symmetry.space_group_name_H-M   'P 1'
#
loop_
_entity.id
_entity.type
_entity.pdbx_description
1 polymer ?
#
loop_
_entity_poly.entity_id
_entity_poly.type
_entity_poly.pdbx_seq_one_letter_code
_entity_poly.pdbx_strand_id
1 'polypeptide(L)'
;MKFVVCVFLFAVVAVALGDKPHYDLNDAPALFEKFVKDFNKSYKDDADREVHYQAFVKSLQEINEANARPSGTIYDINNFADYTEEEQSNMRGLVLPGE
;
A
#
# COMPACT_ATOMS: atom_id res chain seq x y z
N MET A 1 29.83 6.80 54.12
CA MET A 1 28.48 6.96 53.54
C MET A 1 28.59 6.67 52.06
N LYS A 2 27.89 5.64 51.56
CA LYS A 2 27.96 5.19 50.16
C LYS A 2 26.92 5.98 49.35
N PHE A 3 27.37 6.88 48.48
CA PHE A 3 26.49 7.51 47.48
C PHE A 3 26.55 6.64 46.21
N VAL A 4 25.56 5.76 46.05
CA VAL A 4 25.36 5.04 44.79
C VAL A 4 24.52 5.94 43.90
N VAL A 5 25.16 6.58 42.92
CA VAL A 5 24.47 7.35 41.89
C VAL A 5 24.07 6.36 40.79
N CYS A 6 22.82 5.94 40.79
CA CYS A 6 22.23 5.16 39.70
C CYS A 6 21.94 6.11 38.52
N VAL A 7 22.89 6.21 37.59
CA VAL A 7 22.64 6.84 36.29
C VAL A 7 21.81 5.86 35.46
N PHE A 8 20.49 6.06 35.43
CA PHE A 8 19.63 5.39 34.47
C PHE A 8 19.97 5.89 33.06
N LEU A 9 20.71 5.08 32.32
CA LEU A 9 20.89 5.23 30.88
C LEU A 9 19.51 5.23 30.22
N PHE A 10 19.06 6.39 29.74
CA PHE A 10 17.96 6.47 28.79
C PHE A 10 18.41 5.80 27.50
N ALA A 11 18.10 4.51 27.34
CA ALA A 11 18.18 3.85 26.06
C ALA A 11 17.17 4.55 25.13
N VAL A 12 17.69 5.39 24.22
CA VAL A 12 16.90 5.93 23.13
C VAL A 12 16.54 4.73 22.26
N VAL A 13 15.32 4.22 22.43
CA VAL A 13 14.76 3.24 21.51
C VAL A 13 14.50 4.01 20.22
N ALA A 14 15.41 3.88 19.25
CA ALA A 14 15.14 4.29 17.89
C ALA A 14 13.91 3.51 17.44
N VAL A 15 12.77 4.18 17.33
CA VAL A 15 11.58 3.62 16.71
C VAL A 15 12.00 3.36 15.26
N ALA A 16 12.25 2.09 14.92
CA ALA A 16 12.43 1.69 13.54
C ALA A 16 11.11 1.99 12.84
N LEU A 17 11.03 3.16 12.20
CA LEU A 17 10.04 3.42 11.18
C LEU A 17 10.27 2.30 10.16
N GLY A 18 9.32 1.35 10.07
CA GLY A 18 9.43 0.25 9.12
C GLY A 18 9.75 0.82 7.74
N ASP A 19 10.74 0.25 7.06
CA ASP A 19 11.12 0.71 5.74
C ASP A 19 9.89 0.72 4.85
N LYS A 20 9.61 1.88 4.24
CA LYS A 20 8.46 2.01 3.36
C LYS A 20 8.69 1.14 2.12
N PRO A 21 7.74 0.30 1.73
CA PRO A 21 7.94 -0.57 0.58
C PRO A 21 8.10 0.27 -0.69
N HIS A 22 8.97 -0.23 -1.57
CA HIS A 22 9.14 0.25 -2.93
C HIS A 22 9.11 -0.97 -3.87
N TYR A 23 8.16 -1.00 -4.78
CA TYR A 23 7.99 -2.12 -5.70
C TYR A 23 8.69 -1.86 -7.02
N ASP A 24 9.43 -2.84 -7.52
CA ASP A 24 9.88 -2.83 -8.92
C ASP A 24 8.67 -3.14 -9.82
N LEU A 25 8.39 -2.27 -10.79
CA LEU A 25 7.29 -2.49 -11.73
C LEU A 25 7.57 -3.68 -12.67
N ASN A 26 8.82 -4.10 -12.83
CA ASN A 26 9.15 -5.33 -13.56
C ASN A 26 8.65 -6.59 -12.82
N ASP A 27 8.48 -6.52 -11.50
CA ASP A 27 7.93 -7.61 -10.68
C ASP A 27 6.39 -7.61 -10.65
N ALA A 28 5.74 -6.62 -11.27
CA ALA A 28 4.29 -6.46 -11.25
C ALA A 28 3.51 -7.73 -11.65
N PRO A 29 3.90 -8.52 -12.68
CA PRO A 29 3.22 -9.77 -13.00
C PRO A 29 3.21 -10.74 -11.81
N ALA A 30 4.36 -10.95 -11.16
CA ALA A 30 4.48 -11.87 -10.04
C ALA A 30 3.76 -11.35 -8.78
N LEU A 31 3.83 -10.04 -8.54
CA LEU A 31 3.12 -9.38 -7.45
C LEU A 31 1.60 -9.47 -7.64
N PHE A 32 1.11 -9.35 -8.88
CA PHE A 32 -0.31 -9.49 -9.19
C PHE A 32 -0.80 -10.92 -8.95
N GLU A 33 -0.06 -11.95 -9.39
CA GLU A 33 -0.43 -13.35 -9.09
C GLU A 33 -0.49 -13.63 -7.58
N LYS A 34 0.43 -13.03 -6.81
CA LYS A 34 0.43 -13.13 -5.36
C LYS A 34 -0.78 -12.40 -4.76
N PHE A 35 -1.05 -11.17 -5.20
CA PHE A 35 -2.19 -10.36 -4.79
C PHE A 35 -3.52 -11.08 -5.03
N VAL A 36 -3.71 -11.67 -6.22
CA VAL A 36 -4.92 -12.42 -6.56
C VAL A 36 -5.16 -13.56 -5.57
N LYS A 37 -4.10 -14.26 -5.15
CA LYS A 37 -4.19 -15.36 -4.17
C LYS A 37 -4.42 -14.84 -2.75
N ASP A 38 -3.64 -13.86 -2.32
CA ASP A 38 -3.69 -13.33 -0.95
C ASP A 38 -5.04 -12.69 -0.62
N PHE A 39 -5.67 -12.06 -1.61
CA PHE A 39 -6.96 -11.38 -1.47
C PHE A 39 -8.13 -12.15 -2.10
N ASN A 40 -7.91 -13.41 -2.51
CA ASN A 40 -8.92 -14.27 -3.15
C ASN A 40 -9.70 -13.56 -4.27
N LYS A 41 -8.99 -12.87 -5.16
CA LYS A 41 -9.61 -12.17 -6.28
C LYS A 41 -10.10 -13.16 -7.33
N SER A 42 -11.24 -12.84 -7.92
CA SER A 42 -11.83 -13.56 -9.03
C SER A 42 -12.32 -12.54 -10.05
N TYR A 43 -11.95 -12.76 -11.30
CA TYR A 43 -12.32 -11.92 -12.42
C TYR A 43 -13.29 -12.66 -13.32
N LYS A 44 -14.15 -11.91 -14.02
CA LYS A 44 -15.18 -12.47 -14.88
C LYS A 44 -14.60 -13.22 -16.07
N ASP A 45 -13.57 -12.66 -16.69
CA ASP A 45 -12.90 -13.18 -17.88
C ASP A 45 -11.48 -12.60 -17.98
N ASP A 46 -10.72 -13.02 -19.00
CA ASP A 46 -9.34 -12.58 -19.20
C ASP A 46 -9.22 -11.08 -19.50
N ALA A 47 -10.25 -10.48 -20.12
CA ALA A 47 -10.24 -9.05 -20.41
C ALA A 47 -10.46 -8.23 -19.13
N ASP A 48 -11.38 -8.66 -18.27
CA ASP A 48 -11.59 -8.11 -16.93
C ASP A 48 -10.32 -8.20 -16.08
N ARG A 49 -9.68 -9.38 -16.09
CA ARG A 49 -8.41 -9.61 -15.40
C ARG A 49 -7.30 -8.67 -15.88
N GLU A 50 -7.20 -8.43 -17.19
CA GLU A 50 -6.21 -7.52 -17.75
C GLU A 50 -6.46 -6.07 -17.32
N VAL A 51 -7.72 -5.62 -17.30
CA VAL A 51 -8.08 -4.28 -16.81
C VAL A 51 -7.64 -4.10 -15.36
N HIS A 52 -7.92 -5.08 -14.50
CA HIS A 52 -7.51 -5.07 -13.10
C HIS A 52 -5.99 -5.17 -12.91
N TYR A 53 -5.30 -5.91 -13.77
CA TYR A 53 -3.83 -5.95 -13.77
C TYR A 53 -3.23 -4.57 -14.06
N GLN A 54 -3.75 -3.85 -15.07
CA GLN A 54 -3.29 -2.49 -15.37
C GLN A 54 -3.58 -1.51 -14.22
N ALA A 55 -4.75 -1.62 -13.59
CA ALA A 55 -5.07 -0.86 -12.39
C ALA A 55 -4.11 -1.18 -11.23
N PHE A 56 -3.74 -2.45 -11.06
CA PHE A 56 -2.75 -2.88 -10.07
C PHE A 56 -1.37 -2.28 -10.30
N VAL A 57 -0.87 -2.30 -11.54
CA VAL A 57 0.41 -1.66 -11.91
C VAL A 57 0.40 -0.17 -11.57
N LYS A 58 -0.70 0.53 -11.88
CA LYS A 58 -0.89 1.94 -11.51
C LYS A 58 -0.82 2.15 -10.00
N SER A 59 -1.48 1.30 -9.21
CA SER A 59 -1.41 1.35 -7.75
C SER A 59 -0.01 1.14 -7.20
N LEU A 60 0.80 0.24 -7.78
CA LEU A 60 2.21 0.08 -7.38
C LEU A 60 3.00 1.37 -7.58
N GLN A 61 2.80 2.04 -8.72
CA GLN A 61 3.40 3.34 -9.00
C GLN A 61 2.97 4.40 -7.97
N GLU A 62 1.67 4.50 -7.69
CA GLU A 62 1.13 5.47 -6.73
C GLU A 62 1.64 5.20 -5.30
N ILE A 63 1.77 3.93 -4.89
CA ILE A 63 2.37 3.55 -3.61
C ILE A 63 3.84 3.99 -3.55
N ASN A 64 4.62 3.72 -4.59
CA ASN A 64 6.03 4.12 -4.67
C ASN A 64 6.19 5.64 -4.54
N GLU A 65 5.40 6.39 -5.30
CA GLU A 65 5.39 7.86 -5.24
C GLU A 65 4.96 8.36 -3.86
N ALA A 66 3.93 7.75 -3.27
CA ALA A 66 3.42 8.13 -1.97
C ALA A 66 4.44 7.88 -0.84
N ASN A 67 5.13 6.74 -0.90
CA ASN A 67 6.15 6.35 0.06
C ASN A 67 7.44 7.18 -0.08
N ALA A 68 7.80 7.61 -1.28
CA ALA A 68 8.95 8.50 -1.50
C ALA A 68 8.77 9.90 -0.86
N ARG A 69 7.54 10.31 -0.54
CA ARG A 69 7.28 11.59 0.13
C ARG A 69 7.75 11.57 1.60
N PRO A 70 8.26 12.71 2.13
CA PRO A 70 8.65 12.84 3.54
C PRO A 70 7.39 12.93 4.45
N SER A 71 6.71 11.80 4.59
CA SER A 71 5.52 11.61 5.42
C SER A 71 5.73 10.45 6.39
N GLY A 72 5.08 10.47 7.55
CA GLY A 72 5.04 9.33 8.48
C GLY A 72 4.11 8.19 8.04
N THR A 73 3.31 8.40 6.99
CA THR A 73 2.42 7.38 6.42
C THR A 73 3.20 6.37 5.58
N ILE A 74 2.85 5.09 5.74
CA ILE A 74 3.33 3.98 4.92
C ILE A 74 2.16 3.47 4.09
N TYR A 75 2.34 3.40 2.78
CA TYR A 75 1.40 2.83 1.81
C TYR A 75 1.89 1.46 1.39
N ASP A 76 0.98 0.51 1.18
CA ASP A 76 1.29 -0.89 0.82
C ASP A 76 0.13 -1.45 -0.02
N ILE A 77 0.38 -2.58 -0.70
CA ILE A 77 -0.63 -3.35 -1.41
C ILE A 77 -1.72 -3.79 -0.42
N ASN A 78 -2.97 -3.51 -0.76
CA ASN A 78 -4.13 -3.89 0.02
C ASN A 78 -5.24 -4.43 -0.90
N ASN A 79 -6.38 -4.82 -0.32
CA ASN A 79 -7.49 -5.43 -1.06
C ASN A 79 -8.07 -4.57 -2.20
N PHE A 80 -7.77 -3.28 -2.25
CA PHE A 80 -8.25 -2.34 -3.26
C PHE A 80 -7.19 -1.98 -4.30
N ALA A 81 -6.01 -2.61 -4.26
CA ALA A 81 -4.89 -2.28 -5.13
C ALA A 81 -5.18 -2.50 -6.62
N ASP A 82 -6.16 -3.33 -6.99
CA ASP A 82 -6.57 -3.56 -8.39
C ASP A 82 -7.82 -2.77 -8.80
N TYR A 83 -8.33 -1.86 -7.97
CA TYR A 83 -9.54 -1.12 -8.31
C TYR A 83 -9.29 -0.11 -9.44
N THR A 84 -10.12 -0.20 -10.47
CA THR A 84 -10.23 0.80 -11.53
C THR A 84 -10.71 2.15 -10.97
N GLU A 85 -10.51 3.23 -11.73
CA GLU A 85 -10.98 4.57 -11.32
C GLU A 85 -12.50 4.62 -11.10
N GLU A 86 -13.26 3.89 -11.93
CA GLU A 86 -14.71 3.77 -11.79
C GLU A 86 -15.08 3.07 -10.47
N GLU A 87 -14.44 1.95 -10.14
CA GLU A 87 -14.69 1.24 -8.88
C GLU A 87 -14.31 2.08 -7.66
N GLN A 88 -13.17 2.78 -7.71
CA GLN A 88 -12.77 3.70 -6.65
C GLN A 88 -13.77 4.84 -6.44
N SER A 89 -14.32 5.38 -7.54
CA SER A 89 -15.37 6.41 -7.48
C SER A 89 -16.64 5.86 -6.84
N ASN A 90 -17.05 4.66 -7.23
CA ASN A 90 -18.24 3.99 -6.72
C ASN A 90 -18.14 3.55 -5.24
N MET A 91 -16.93 3.52 -4.65
CA MET A 91 -16.77 3.31 -3.21
C MET A 91 -17.23 4.51 -2.36
N ARG A 92 -17.39 5.69 -2.96
CA ARG A 92 -17.76 6.90 -2.22
C ARG A 92 -19.29 6.97 -2.16
N GLY A 93 -19.85 6.99 -0.94
CA GLY A 93 -21.29 7.18 -0.73
C GLY A 93 -21.84 8.58 -1.06
N LEU A 94 -21.04 9.42 -1.73
CA LEU A 94 -21.40 10.78 -2.10
C LEU A 94 -22.04 10.77 -3.49
N VAL A 95 -23.37 10.85 -3.54
CA VAL A 95 -24.11 11.06 -4.79
C VAL A 95 -24.12 12.55 -5.09
N LEU A 96 -23.35 12.98 -6.10
CA LEU A 96 -23.46 14.35 -6.60
C LEU A 96 -24.77 14.47 -7.41
N PRO A 97 -25.65 15.45 -7.10
CA PRO A 97 -26.81 15.72 -7.94
C PRO A 97 -26.33 16.09 -9.35
N GLY A 98 -26.96 15.50 -10.37
CA GLY A 98 -26.46 15.47 -11.75
C GLY A 98 -26.12 16.83 -12.37
N GLU A 99 -25.05 16.80 -13.18
CA GLU A 99 -24.74 17.80 -14.21
C GLU A 99 -25.70 17.73 -15.39
#